data_AF-A0A2G2AER0-F1
#
_entry.id   AF-A0A2G2AER0-F1
#
_cell.length_a   1.000
_cell.length_b   1.000
_cell.length_c   1.000
_cell.angle_alpha   90.00
_cell.angle_beta   90.00
_cell.angle_gamma   90.00
#
_symmetry.space_group_name_H-M   'P 1'
#
loop_
_entity.id
_entity.type
_entity.pdbx_description
1 polymer ?
#
loop_
_entity_poly.entity_id
_entity_poly.type
_entity_poly.pdbx_seq_one_letter_code
_entity_poly.pdbx_strand_id
1 'polypeptide(L)'
;MHLGLQVTNLTVVDQFIMGVEHHILQEYFRTDKTPPETMFLNAQSQMWIFAAYELLRTWRARAKDIIKWAENGGLELKAKSLEEDQGFLHSGRQMRAKQLREVATNPSMIETIKTDLRRAHIPFSRIEHLRVSLAKHEVRGRRNSVAYAPGYGRINMMNGSLQYQLENGPVILDTISRRDIADELRALNDTSNIPTDEDIQSFDEFMRASMSKAEIEAMRGGQADF
;
A
#
# COMPACT_ATOMS: atom_id res chain seq x y z
N MET A 1 2.83 -13.63 15.07
CA MET A 1 3.65 -14.62 14.33
C MET A 1 3.47 -14.54 12.82
N HIS A 2 2.28 -14.82 12.24
CA HIS A 2 2.13 -14.86 10.77
C HIS A 2 2.38 -13.54 10.00
N LEU A 3 1.97 -12.38 10.54
CA LEU A 3 2.27 -11.09 9.90
C LEU A 3 3.76 -10.75 9.99
N GLY A 4 4.42 -11.08 11.10
CA GLY A 4 5.87 -10.90 11.25
C GLY A 4 6.66 -11.70 10.22
N LEU A 5 6.26 -12.95 9.96
CA LEU A 5 6.86 -13.77 8.90
C LEU A 5 6.66 -13.14 7.51
N GLN A 6 5.47 -12.61 7.23
CA GLN A 6 5.20 -11.93 5.95
C GLN A 6 6.04 -10.65 5.80
N VAL A 7 6.24 -9.89 6.88
CA VAL A 7 7.16 -8.74 6.89
C VAL A 7 8.58 -9.20 6.54
N THR A 8 9.10 -10.24 7.20
CA THR A 8 10.43 -10.78 6.92
C THR A 8 10.58 -11.19 5.46
N ASN A 9 9.60 -11.93 4.91
CA ASN A 9 9.63 -12.34 3.51
C ASN A 9 9.64 -11.12 2.57
N LEU A 10 8.82 -10.12 2.86
CA LEU A 10 8.75 -8.90 2.07
C LEU A 10 10.07 -8.13 2.08
N THR A 11 10.77 -8.08 3.22
CA THR A 11 12.08 -7.44 3.38
C THR A 11 13.18 -8.17 2.61
N VAL A 12 13.19 -9.50 2.64
CA VAL A 12 14.18 -10.30 1.88
C VAL A 12 14.00 -10.09 0.37
N VAL A 13 12.75 -10.13 -0.11
CA VAL A 13 12.45 -9.91 -1.53
C VAL A 13 12.73 -8.47 -1.95
N ASP A 14 12.47 -7.49 -1.08
CA ASP A 14 12.79 -6.08 -1.33
C ASP A 14 14.29 -5.88 -1.62
N GLN A 15 15.17 -6.46 -0.80
CA GLN A 15 16.62 -6.38 -1.01
C GLN A 15 17.06 -7.03 -2.33
N PHE A 16 16.47 -8.18 -2.67
CA PHE A 16 16.72 -8.84 -3.95
C PHE A 16 16.34 -7.94 -5.13
N ILE A 17 15.13 -7.35 -5.10
CA ILE A 17 14.67 -6.46 -6.17
C ILE A 17 15.58 -5.22 -6.29
N MET A 18 16.05 -4.67 -5.18
CA MET A 18 16.99 -3.53 -5.21
C MET A 18 18.28 -3.83 -5.97
N GLY A 19 18.78 -5.06 -5.91
CA GLY A 19 19.92 -5.49 -6.71
C GLY A 19 19.63 -5.48 -8.22
N VAL A 20 18.43 -5.94 -8.60
CA VAL A 20 17.96 -5.91 -10.00
C VAL A 20 17.78 -4.47 -10.48
N GLU A 21 17.17 -3.60 -9.66
CA GLU A 21 16.99 -2.17 -9.96
C GLU A 21 18.32 -1.49 -10.26
N HIS A 22 19.35 -1.75 -9.44
CA HIS A 22 20.68 -1.20 -9.65
C HIS A 22 21.32 -1.68 -10.96
N HIS A 23 21.22 -2.98 -11.24
CA HIS A 23 21.75 -3.56 -12.47
C HIS A 23 21.08 -2.98 -13.73
N ILE A 24 19.75 -2.86 -13.72
CA ILE A 24 18.98 -2.26 -14.82
C ILE A 24 19.44 -0.82 -15.07
N LEU A 25 19.61 -0.02 -14.02
CA LEU A 25 20.03 1.36 -14.17
C LEU A 25 21.43 1.47 -14.77
N GLN A 26 22.37 0.64 -14.32
CA GLN A 26 23.72 0.59 -14.88
C GLN A 26 23.73 0.22 -16.36
N GLU A 27 22.97 -0.81 -16.74
CA GLU A 27 22.89 -1.26 -18.12
C GLU A 27 22.22 -0.24 -19.03
N TYR A 28 21.19 0.45 -18.52
CA TYR A 28 20.57 1.56 -19.22
C TYR A 28 21.59 2.66 -19.53
N PHE A 29 22.37 3.11 -18.55
CA PHE A 29 23.42 4.13 -18.77
C PHE A 29 24.55 3.65 -19.68
N ARG A 30 24.83 2.34 -19.72
CA ARG A 30 25.89 1.78 -20.59
C ARG A 30 25.46 1.72 -22.05
N THR A 31 24.19 1.46 -22.31
CA THR A 31 23.69 1.13 -23.66
C THR A 31 22.74 2.16 -24.25
N ASP A 32 22.32 3.15 -23.45
CA ASP A 32 21.26 4.12 -23.76
C ASP A 32 19.95 3.47 -24.26
N LYS A 33 19.68 2.24 -23.78
CA LYS A 33 18.52 1.43 -24.16
C LYS A 33 17.91 0.79 -22.92
N THR A 34 16.59 0.63 -22.93
CA THR A 34 15.87 -0.14 -21.91
C THR A 34 16.37 -1.59 -21.89
N PRO A 35 16.97 -2.07 -20.80
CA PRO A 35 17.44 -3.45 -20.73
C PRO A 35 16.26 -4.43 -20.79
N PRO A 36 16.37 -5.57 -21.50
CA PRO A 36 15.31 -6.57 -21.59
C PRO A 36 14.81 -7.08 -20.23
N GLU A 37 15.70 -7.15 -19.23
CA GLU A 37 15.44 -7.56 -17.86
C GLU A 37 14.48 -6.61 -17.13
N THR A 38 14.20 -5.42 -17.70
CA THR A 38 13.19 -4.48 -17.19
C THR A 38 11.81 -5.14 -17.10
N MET A 39 11.48 -6.07 -18.00
CA MET A 39 10.23 -6.83 -17.94
C MET A 39 10.16 -7.72 -16.69
N PHE A 40 11.28 -8.36 -16.34
CA PHE A 40 11.39 -9.14 -15.11
C PHE A 40 11.27 -8.24 -13.88
N LEU A 41 11.97 -7.10 -13.87
CA LEU A 41 11.86 -6.11 -12.80
C LEU A 41 10.42 -5.62 -12.61
N ASN A 42 9.69 -5.39 -13.70
CA ASN A 42 8.27 -5.00 -13.66
C ASN A 42 7.43 -6.08 -12.99
N ALA A 43 7.56 -7.34 -13.41
CA ALA A 43 6.83 -8.45 -12.81
C ALA A 43 7.12 -8.58 -11.30
N GLN A 44 8.40 -8.53 -10.90
CA GLN A 44 8.78 -8.63 -9.49
C GLN A 44 8.27 -7.44 -8.66
N SER A 45 8.34 -6.23 -9.22
CA SER A 45 7.83 -5.02 -8.56
C SER A 45 6.33 -5.11 -8.30
N GLN A 46 5.54 -5.57 -9.29
CA GLN A 46 4.09 -5.74 -9.13
C GLN A 46 3.76 -6.81 -8.07
N MET A 47 4.45 -7.96 -8.10
CA MET A 47 4.25 -9.01 -7.09
C MET A 47 4.58 -8.51 -5.67
N TRP A 48 5.65 -7.74 -5.53
CA TRP A 48 6.02 -7.13 -4.25
C TRP A 48 4.95 -6.13 -3.78
N ILE A 49 4.45 -5.25 -4.68
CA ILE A 49 3.39 -4.28 -4.36
C ILE A 49 2.11 -5.00 -3.90
N PHE A 50 1.73 -6.11 -4.56
CA PHE A 50 0.57 -6.90 -4.14
C PHE A 50 0.76 -7.54 -2.77
N ALA A 51 1.94 -8.09 -2.49
CA ALA A 51 2.25 -8.66 -1.17
C ALA A 51 2.24 -7.59 -0.07
N ALA A 52 2.84 -6.42 -0.33
CA ALA A 52 2.82 -5.27 0.58
C ALA A 52 1.39 -4.78 0.86
N TYR A 53 0.57 -4.67 -0.19
CA TYR A 53 -0.85 -4.32 -0.07
C TYR A 53 -1.61 -5.30 0.82
N GLU A 54 -1.53 -6.60 0.56
CA GLU A 54 -2.30 -7.61 1.30
C GLU A 54 -1.85 -7.72 2.76
N LEU A 55 -0.55 -7.56 3.02
CA LEU A 55 0.00 -7.48 4.38
C LEU A 55 -0.61 -6.30 5.14
N LEU A 56 -0.52 -5.09 4.56
CA LEU A 56 -1.01 -3.87 5.20
C LEU A 56 -2.54 -3.88 5.33
N ARG A 57 -3.27 -4.37 4.32
CA ARG A 57 -4.73 -4.56 4.36
C ARG A 57 -5.13 -5.47 5.52
N THR A 58 -4.44 -6.60 5.66
CA THR A 58 -4.72 -7.58 6.71
C THR A 58 -4.42 -7.01 8.09
N TRP A 59 -3.30 -6.29 8.25
CA TRP A 59 -2.96 -5.62 9.50
C TRP A 59 -3.99 -4.54 9.86
N ARG A 60 -4.36 -3.66 8.92
CA ARG A 60 -5.38 -2.61 9.14
C ARG A 60 -6.74 -3.17 9.53
N ALA A 61 -7.18 -4.26 8.88
CA ALA A 61 -8.43 -4.91 9.24
C ALA A 61 -8.41 -5.42 10.70
N ARG A 62 -7.32 -6.08 11.10
CA ARG A 62 -7.15 -6.56 12.48
C ARG A 62 -7.10 -5.43 13.49
N ALA A 63 -6.40 -4.34 13.18
CA ALA A 63 -6.32 -3.16 14.04
C ALA A 63 -7.71 -2.53 14.26
N LYS A 64 -8.50 -2.39 13.19
CA LYS A 64 -9.90 -1.91 13.28
C LYS A 64 -10.79 -2.83 14.10
N ASP A 65 -10.66 -4.15 13.92
CA ASP A 65 -11.41 -5.12 14.73
C ASP A 65 -11.08 -5.03 16.22
N ILE A 66 -9.80 -4.86 16.57
CA ILE A 66 -9.35 -4.71 17.96
C ILE A 66 -9.92 -3.44 18.58
N ILE A 67 -9.86 -2.31 17.89
CA ILE A 67 -10.46 -1.04 18.36
C ILE A 67 -11.96 -1.24 18.60
N LYS A 68 -12.67 -1.81 17.62
CA LYS A 68 -14.11 -2.07 17.74
C LYS A 68 -14.44 -2.98 18.92
N TRP A 69 -13.65 -4.02 19.17
CA TRP A 69 -13.87 -4.91 20.31
C TRP A 69 -13.54 -4.21 21.64
N ALA A 70 -12.55 -3.33 21.67
CA ALA A 70 -12.24 -2.55 22.86
C ALA A 70 -13.39 -1.59 23.22
N GLU A 71 -13.92 -0.86 22.24
CA GLU A 71 -15.01 0.10 22.42
C GLU A 71 -16.31 -0.55 22.91
N ASN A 72 -16.58 -1.79 22.48
CA ASN A 72 -17.80 -2.50 22.83
C ASN A 72 -17.62 -3.49 24.00
N GLY A 73 -16.47 -3.47 24.69
CA GLY A 73 -16.16 -4.42 25.78
C GLY A 73 -16.04 -5.89 25.36
N GLY A 74 -15.88 -6.16 24.05
CA GLY A 74 -15.89 -7.48 23.45
C GLY A 74 -14.53 -8.18 23.39
N LEU A 75 -13.44 -7.57 23.87
CA LEU A 75 -12.09 -8.16 23.80
C LEU A 75 -12.00 -9.50 24.53
N GLU A 76 -12.50 -9.58 25.76
CA GLU A 76 -12.47 -10.80 26.57
C GLU A 76 -13.36 -11.91 25.99
N LEU A 77 -14.56 -11.55 25.52
CA LEU A 77 -15.44 -12.49 24.83
C LEU A 77 -14.78 -13.06 23.57
N LYS A 78 -14.11 -12.21 22.80
CA LYS A 78 -13.42 -12.65 21.59
C LYS A 78 -12.20 -13.51 21.92
N ALA A 79 -11.42 -13.16 22.94
CA ALA A 79 -10.31 -13.99 23.42
C ALA A 79 -10.79 -15.39 23.84
N LYS A 80 -11.85 -15.45 24.65
CA LYS A 80 -12.46 -16.72 25.08
C LYS A 80 -12.95 -17.56 23.90
N SER A 81 -13.60 -16.95 22.91
CA SER A 81 -14.04 -17.67 21.70
C SER A 81 -12.87 -18.28 20.90
N LEU A 82 -11.70 -17.64 20.93
CA LEU A 82 -10.51 -18.14 20.24
C LEU A 82 -9.86 -19.32 20.98
N GLU A 83 -10.02 -19.38 22.30
CA GLU A 83 -9.51 -20.43 23.19
C GLU A 83 -10.40 -21.68 23.22
N GLU A 84 -11.61 -21.62 22.66
CA GLU A 84 -12.51 -22.78 22.54
C GLU A 84 -11.79 -23.98 21.92
N ASP A 85 -11.90 -25.14 22.58
CA ASP A 85 -11.33 -26.38 22.08
C ASP A 85 -12.00 -26.75 20.75
N GLN A 86 -11.17 -27.12 19.77
CA GLN A 86 -11.59 -27.54 18.44
C GLN A 86 -11.29 -29.04 18.21
N GLY A 87 -10.84 -29.76 19.25
CA GLY A 87 -10.36 -31.14 19.13
C GLY A 87 -8.95 -31.26 18.56
N PHE A 88 -8.23 -30.14 18.37
CA PHE A 88 -6.82 -30.10 17.96
C PHE A 88 -6.13 -28.81 18.40
N LEU A 89 -4.80 -28.84 18.49
CA LEU A 89 -4.00 -27.66 18.85
C LEU A 89 -3.94 -26.66 17.68
N HIS A 90 -4.62 -25.52 17.84
CA HIS A 90 -4.53 -24.40 16.90
C HIS A 90 -3.70 -23.24 17.48
N SER A 91 -2.36 -23.33 17.34
CA SER A 91 -1.40 -22.34 17.88
C SER A 91 -1.70 -20.89 17.47
N GLY A 92 -2.15 -20.66 16.23
CA GLY A 92 -2.54 -19.34 15.75
C GLY A 92 -3.72 -18.71 16.50
N ARG A 93 -4.71 -19.50 16.95
CA ARG A 93 -5.85 -19.01 17.73
C ARG A 93 -5.44 -18.69 19.16
N GLN A 94 -4.65 -19.55 19.79
CA GLN A 94 -4.12 -19.31 21.14
C GLN A 94 -3.27 -18.04 21.20
N MET A 95 -2.40 -17.83 20.20
CA MET A 95 -1.61 -16.60 20.11
C MET A 95 -2.50 -15.36 19.96
N ARG A 96 -3.53 -15.43 19.11
CA ARG A 96 -4.49 -14.32 18.93
C ARG A 96 -5.25 -14.02 20.23
N ALA A 97 -5.68 -15.05 20.96
CA ALA A 97 -6.34 -14.87 22.24
C ALA A 97 -5.42 -14.17 23.25
N LYS A 98 -4.16 -14.62 23.34
CA LYS A 98 -3.14 -13.97 24.17
C LYS A 98 -2.97 -12.49 23.85
N GLN A 99 -2.84 -12.15 22.56
CA GLN A 99 -2.74 -10.76 22.11
C GLN A 99 -3.95 -9.91 22.50
N LEU A 100 -5.17 -10.46 22.40
CA LEU A 100 -6.39 -9.75 22.80
C LEU A 100 -6.43 -9.51 24.32
N ARG A 101 -6.00 -10.49 25.12
CA ARG A 101 -5.88 -10.34 26.58
C ARG A 101 -4.84 -9.29 26.96
N GLU A 102 -3.68 -9.29 26.29
CA GLU A 102 -2.65 -8.25 26.48
C GLU A 102 -3.23 -6.85 26.25
N VAL A 103 -3.96 -6.65 25.15
CA VAL A 103 -4.65 -5.39 24.84
C VAL A 103 -5.71 -5.06 25.90
N ALA A 104 -6.50 -6.04 26.36
CA ALA A 104 -7.52 -5.83 27.39
C ALA A 104 -6.90 -5.37 28.73
N THR A 105 -5.72 -5.89 29.07
CA THR A 105 -4.98 -5.51 30.29
C THR A 105 -4.20 -4.20 30.14
N ASN A 106 -4.01 -3.69 28.92
CA ASN A 106 -3.27 -2.47 28.65
C ASN A 106 -4.02 -1.53 27.68
N PRO A 107 -4.93 -0.69 28.21
CA PRO A 107 -5.72 0.24 27.39
C PRO A 107 -4.89 1.22 26.54
N SER A 108 -3.65 1.55 26.95
CA SER A 108 -2.76 2.44 26.17
C SER A 108 -2.39 1.86 24.80
N MET A 109 -2.47 0.53 24.63
CA MET A 109 -2.27 -0.13 23.34
C MET A 109 -3.33 0.29 22.31
N ILE A 110 -4.55 0.63 22.75
CA ILE A 110 -5.60 1.08 21.83
C ILE A 110 -5.25 2.41 21.19
N GLU A 111 -4.73 3.36 21.96
CA GLU A 111 -4.28 4.66 21.43
C GLU A 111 -3.07 4.51 20.51
N THR A 112 -2.18 3.56 20.82
CA THR A 112 -1.07 3.18 19.92
C THR A 112 -1.62 2.64 18.59
N ILE A 113 -2.56 1.69 18.63
CA ILE A 113 -3.15 1.09 17.42
C ILE A 113 -3.89 2.14 16.58
N LYS A 114 -4.60 3.09 17.21
CA LYS A 114 -5.24 4.21 16.52
C LYS A 114 -4.22 5.10 15.82
N THR A 115 -3.13 5.42 16.51
CA THR A 115 -2.02 6.20 15.96
C THR A 115 -1.37 5.49 14.77
N ASP A 116 -1.09 4.20 14.89
CA ASP A 116 -0.54 3.38 13.81
C ASP A 116 -1.47 3.35 12.60
N LEU A 117 -2.77 3.17 12.81
CA LEU A 117 -3.77 3.17 11.74
C LEU A 117 -3.79 4.49 10.98
N ARG A 118 -3.61 5.61 11.69
CA ARG A 118 -3.55 6.96 11.14
C ARG A 118 -2.32 7.15 10.28
N ARG A 119 -1.14 6.75 10.78
CA ARG A 119 0.13 6.77 10.03
C ARG A 119 0.07 5.90 8.78
N ALA A 120 -0.61 4.77 8.85
CA ALA A 120 -0.76 3.85 7.72
C ALA A 120 -1.76 4.33 6.65
N HIS A 121 -2.55 5.39 6.88
CA HIS A 121 -3.63 5.79 5.97
C HIS A 121 -3.12 6.21 4.59
N ILE A 122 -2.15 7.12 4.55
CA ILE A 122 -1.60 7.67 3.30
C ILE A 122 -0.87 6.58 2.49
N PRO A 123 0.13 5.86 3.06
CA PRO A 123 0.82 4.79 2.31
C PRO A 123 -0.14 3.70 1.85
N PHE A 124 -1.10 3.27 2.69
CA PHE A 124 -2.08 2.27 2.29
C PHE A 124 -2.92 2.74 1.09
N SER A 125 -3.36 4.00 1.10
CA SER A 125 -4.22 4.54 0.06
C SER A 125 -3.49 4.66 -1.28
N ARG A 126 -2.21 5.05 -1.28
CA ARG A 126 -1.35 5.07 -2.47
C ARG A 126 -1.14 3.67 -3.03
N ILE A 127 -0.79 2.71 -2.17
CA ILE A 127 -0.60 1.30 -2.57
C ILE A 127 -1.90 0.71 -3.10
N GLU A 128 -3.05 0.98 -2.46
CA GLU A 128 -4.36 0.49 -2.93
C GLU A 128 -4.69 1.01 -4.32
N HIS A 129 -4.46 2.31 -4.55
CA HIS A 129 -4.66 2.94 -5.84
C HIS A 129 -3.83 2.27 -6.93
N LEU A 130 -2.54 2.11 -6.67
CA LEU A 130 -1.63 1.46 -7.60
C LEU A 130 -2.03 -0.01 -7.85
N ARG A 131 -2.37 -0.76 -6.80
CA ARG A 131 -2.79 -2.17 -6.89
C ARG A 131 -4.04 -2.34 -7.76
N VAL A 132 -5.00 -1.43 -7.71
CA VAL A 132 -6.20 -1.49 -8.58
C VAL A 132 -5.80 -1.32 -10.05
N SER A 133 -4.98 -0.31 -10.35
CA SER A 133 -4.49 -0.08 -11.72
C SER A 133 -3.69 -1.28 -12.24
N LEU A 134 -2.75 -1.80 -11.44
CA LEU A 134 -1.91 -2.94 -11.84
C LEU A 134 -2.68 -4.25 -12.00
N ALA A 135 -3.61 -4.56 -11.10
CA ALA A 135 -4.26 -5.88 -11.07
C ALA A 135 -5.56 -5.95 -11.87
N LYS A 136 -6.26 -4.83 -12.03
CA LYS A 136 -7.56 -4.78 -12.71
C LYS A 136 -7.54 -3.95 -13.99
N HIS A 137 -6.48 -3.17 -14.22
CA HIS A 137 -6.42 -2.19 -15.30
C HIS A 137 -7.56 -1.16 -15.23
N GLU A 138 -8.03 -0.88 -14.02
CA GLU A 138 -9.13 0.06 -13.72
C GLU A 138 -8.61 1.27 -12.94
N VAL A 139 -9.36 2.38 -13.00
CA VAL A 139 -9.18 3.52 -12.09
C VAL A 139 -9.87 3.22 -10.76
N ARG A 140 -9.19 3.49 -9.64
CA ARG A 140 -9.74 3.29 -8.29
C ARG A 140 -11.10 4.01 -8.13
N GLY A 141 -12.09 3.29 -7.61
CA GLY A 141 -13.45 3.82 -7.38
C GLY A 141 -14.32 3.93 -8.63
N ARG A 142 -13.79 3.66 -9.84
CA ARG A 142 -14.53 3.72 -11.10
C ARG A 142 -14.57 2.33 -11.75
N ARG A 143 -15.58 1.53 -11.40
CA ARG A 143 -15.76 0.19 -11.97
C ARG A 143 -15.93 0.26 -13.50
N ASN A 144 -15.35 -0.70 -14.23
CA ASN A 144 -15.37 -0.77 -15.69
C ASN A 144 -14.71 0.43 -16.39
N SER A 145 -13.87 1.19 -15.68
CA SER A 145 -12.98 2.16 -16.31
C SER A 145 -11.70 1.48 -16.78
N VAL A 146 -10.99 2.09 -17.73
CA VAL A 146 -9.69 1.61 -18.21
C VAL A 146 -8.64 2.60 -17.74
N ALA A 147 -7.62 2.09 -17.05
CA ALA A 147 -6.47 2.90 -16.67
C ALA A 147 -5.66 3.32 -17.91
N TYR A 148 -4.99 4.47 -17.87
CA TYR A 148 -4.28 5.04 -19.01
C TYR A 148 -3.04 4.22 -19.40
N ALA A 149 -2.22 3.84 -18.42
CA ALA A 149 -1.02 3.04 -18.64
C ALA A 149 -0.84 1.93 -17.58
N PRO A 150 -1.81 0.99 -17.46
CA PRO A 150 -1.78 -0.04 -16.44
C PRO A 150 -0.57 -0.95 -16.62
N GLY A 151 0.17 -1.18 -15.53
CA GLY A 151 1.33 -2.07 -15.53
C GLY A 151 2.57 -1.52 -16.25
N TYR A 152 2.52 -0.30 -16.80
CA TYR A 152 3.68 0.34 -17.43
C TYR A 152 4.52 1.06 -16.37
N GLY A 153 5.66 0.48 -16.02
CA GLY A 153 6.66 1.09 -15.15
C GLY A 153 7.76 1.78 -15.95
N ARG A 154 8.09 3.03 -15.62
CA ARG A 154 9.26 3.74 -16.16
C ARG A 154 10.46 3.62 -15.22
N ILE A 155 11.66 3.43 -15.78
CA ILE A 155 12.89 3.40 -14.97
C ILE A 155 13.08 4.76 -14.30
N ASN A 156 13.16 4.75 -12.97
CA ASN A 156 13.57 5.91 -12.18
C ASN A 156 15.08 6.07 -12.31
N MET A 157 15.51 7.15 -12.97
CA MET A 157 16.92 7.40 -13.25
C MET A 157 17.78 7.65 -11.99
N MET A 158 17.16 7.89 -10.83
CA MET A 158 17.88 8.08 -9.57
C MET A 158 18.25 6.76 -8.88
N ASN A 159 17.45 5.71 -9.06
CA ASN A 159 17.57 4.51 -8.23
C ASN A 159 17.25 3.17 -8.93
N GLY A 160 16.84 3.21 -10.19
CA GLY A 160 16.54 2.04 -11.01
C GLY A 160 15.19 1.37 -10.73
N SER A 161 14.46 1.82 -9.71
CA SER A 161 13.10 1.36 -9.41
C SER A 161 12.15 1.74 -10.53
N LEU A 162 11.07 0.98 -10.70
CA LEU A 162 10.03 1.32 -11.68
C LEU A 162 9.00 2.25 -11.05
N GLN A 163 8.80 3.41 -11.66
CA GLN A 163 7.76 4.39 -11.34
C GLN A 163 6.48 4.09 -12.11
N TYR A 164 5.36 4.12 -11.39
CA TYR A 164 4.02 3.93 -11.91
C TYR A 164 3.20 5.20 -11.70
N GLN A 165 2.22 5.42 -12.58
CA GLN A 165 1.34 6.58 -12.48
C GLN A 165 0.21 6.32 -11.47
N LEU A 166 0.00 7.29 -10.58
CA LEU A 166 -1.21 7.42 -9.78
C LEU A 166 -2.19 8.30 -10.57
N GLU A 167 -3.10 7.67 -11.28
CA GLU A 167 -4.05 8.37 -12.17
C GLU A 167 -5.49 8.31 -11.65
N ASN A 168 -6.28 9.35 -11.93
CA ASN A 168 -7.71 9.37 -11.61
C ASN A 168 -8.57 9.50 -12.87
N GLY A 169 -8.19 8.79 -13.94
CA GLY A 169 -8.81 8.88 -15.26
C GLY A 169 -8.10 9.92 -16.13
N PRO A 170 -8.66 11.13 -16.31
CA PRO A 170 -8.06 12.12 -17.22
C PRO A 170 -6.80 12.80 -16.66
N VAL A 171 -6.47 12.59 -15.38
CA VAL A 171 -5.35 13.27 -14.69
C VAL A 171 -4.40 12.23 -14.13
N ILE A 172 -3.11 12.44 -14.33
CA ILE A 172 -2.03 11.80 -13.58
C ILE A 172 -1.78 12.70 -12.37
N LEU A 173 -2.10 12.20 -11.18
CA LEU A 173 -1.94 12.94 -9.92
C LEU A 173 -0.49 12.98 -9.48
N ASP A 174 0.19 11.85 -9.61
CA ASP A 174 1.57 11.67 -9.14
C ASP A 174 2.20 10.44 -9.81
N THR A 175 3.49 10.23 -9.58
CA THR A 175 4.20 8.99 -9.88
C THR A 175 4.80 8.41 -8.62
N ILE A 176 4.63 7.12 -8.41
CA ILE A 176 5.21 6.42 -7.26
C ILE A 176 5.93 5.16 -7.72
N SER A 177 7.10 4.91 -7.17
CA SER A 177 7.87 3.69 -7.44
C SER A 177 7.73 2.68 -6.32
N ARG A 178 8.09 1.43 -6.62
CA ARG A 178 8.14 0.36 -5.60
C ARG A 178 9.06 0.73 -4.43
N ARG A 179 10.19 1.40 -4.70
CA ARG A 179 11.12 1.87 -3.66
C ARG A 179 10.52 2.98 -2.79
N ASP A 180 9.77 3.92 -3.37
CA ASP A 180 9.08 4.97 -2.60
C ASP A 180 8.06 4.35 -1.63
N ILE A 181 7.32 3.34 -2.09
CA ILE A 181 6.41 2.57 -1.22
C ILE A 181 7.19 1.88 -0.09
N ALA A 182 8.33 1.25 -0.39
CA ALA A 182 9.14 0.60 0.63
C ALA A 182 9.64 1.60 1.69
N ASP A 183 10.06 2.79 1.27
CA ASP A 183 10.51 3.85 2.17
C ASP A 183 9.37 4.41 3.03
N GLU A 184 8.19 4.63 2.45
CA GLU A 184 6.96 5.00 3.20
C GLU A 184 6.62 3.96 4.27
N LEU A 185 6.71 2.66 3.94
CA LEU A 185 6.42 1.58 4.88
C LEU A 185 7.46 1.50 6.01
N ARG A 186 8.75 1.75 5.73
CA ARG A 186 9.80 1.81 6.77
C ARG A 186 9.59 3.01 7.69
N ALA A 187 9.12 4.13 7.14
CA ALA A 187 8.82 5.34 7.88
C ALA A 187 7.61 5.22 8.82
N LEU A 188 6.80 4.15 8.74
CA LEU A 188 5.67 3.93 9.66
C LEU A 188 6.07 3.84 11.14
N ASN A 189 7.35 3.55 11.44
CA ASN A 189 7.86 3.57 12.81
C ASN A 189 8.20 4.97 13.32
N ASP A 190 8.28 5.97 12.43
CA ASP A 190 8.53 7.35 12.82
C ASP A 190 7.29 7.95 13.50
N THR A 191 7.47 8.43 14.73
CA THR A 191 6.44 9.08 15.54
C THR A 191 6.60 10.59 15.61
N SER A 192 7.60 11.16 14.90
CA SER A 192 7.87 12.60 14.91
C SER A 192 6.77 13.40 14.21
N ASN A 193 6.08 12.80 13.23
CA ASN A 193 5.01 13.45 12.48
C ASN A 193 3.82 12.49 12.29
N ILE A 194 2.83 12.59 13.17
CA ILE A 194 1.56 11.85 13.05
C ILE A 194 0.61 12.72 12.22
N PRO A 195 0.10 12.23 11.07
CA PRO A 195 -0.82 13.00 10.23
C PRO A 195 -2.00 13.53 11.03
N THR A 196 -2.44 14.76 10.82
CA THR A 196 -3.66 15.33 11.41
C THR A 196 -4.91 14.89 10.61
N ASP A 197 -6.11 15.25 11.09
CA ASP A 197 -7.36 14.92 10.36
C ASP A 197 -7.46 15.79 9.12
N GLU A 198 -6.96 17.03 9.20
CA GLU A 198 -6.81 17.95 8.07
C GLU A 198 -5.83 17.38 7.03
N ASP A 199 -4.69 16.81 7.44
CA ASP A 199 -3.75 16.17 6.51
C ASP A 199 -4.39 14.99 5.78
N ILE A 200 -5.13 14.14 6.51
CA ILE A 200 -5.84 12.99 5.93
C ILE A 200 -6.93 13.43 4.98
N GLN A 201 -7.71 14.45 5.36
CA GLN A 201 -8.78 14.98 4.53
C GLN A 201 -8.22 15.60 3.25
N SER A 202 -7.20 16.45 3.37
CA SER A 202 -6.50 17.08 2.24
C SER A 202 -5.94 16.03 1.28
N PHE A 203 -5.32 14.98 1.81
CA PHE A 203 -4.84 13.86 1.01
C PHE A 203 -5.99 13.10 0.29
N ASP A 204 -7.08 12.82 0.99
CA ASP A 204 -8.23 12.13 0.41
C ASP A 204 -8.90 12.97 -0.70
N GLU A 205 -8.94 14.29 -0.54
CA GLU A 205 -9.43 15.24 -1.54
C GLU A 205 -8.51 15.26 -2.77
N PHE A 206 -7.19 15.34 -2.55
CA PHE A 206 -6.18 15.23 -3.61
C PHE A 206 -6.35 13.93 -4.41
N MET A 207 -6.50 12.79 -3.74
CA MET A 207 -6.67 11.48 -4.41
C MET A 207 -7.99 11.34 -5.17
N ARG A 208 -8.98 12.20 -4.89
CA ARG A 208 -10.26 12.26 -5.62
C ARG A 208 -10.25 13.29 -6.75
N ALA A 209 -9.24 14.16 -6.81
CA ALA A 209 -9.15 15.22 -7.79
C ALA A 209 -9.22 14.65 -9.22
N SER A 210 -10.14 15.18 -10.02
CA SER A 210 -10.42 14.72 -11.38
C SER A 210 -10.95 15.91 -12.16
N MET A 211 -10.56 16.03 -13.42
CA MET A 211 -11.12 17.05 -14.30
C MET A 211 -12.63 16.82 -14.52
N SER A 212 -13.38 17.92 -14.54
CA SER A 212 -14.77 17.97 -15.00
C SER A 212 -14.85 17.73 -16.51
N LYS A 213 -16.03 17.34 -17.01
CA LYS A 213 -16.26 17.17 -18.45
C LYS A 213 -15.96 18.45 -19.25
N ALA A 214 -16.33 19.62 -18.72
CA ALA A 214 -16.09 20.90 -19.36
C ALA A 214 -14.59 21.22 -19.52
N GLU A 215 -13.78 20.91 -18.50
CA GLU A 215 -12.32 21.09 -18.57
C GLU A 215 -11.67 20.14 -19.59
N ILE A 216 -12.17 18.89 -19.67
CA ILE A 216 -11.71 17.91 -20.67
C ILE A 216 -12.08 18.37 -22.09
N GLU A 217 -13.29 18.90 -22.30
CA GLU A 217 -13.74 19.41 -23.59
C GLU A 217 -12.97 20.68 -24.00
N ALA A 218 -12.69 21.58 -23.06
CA ALA A 218 -11.87 22.77 -23.31
C ALA A 218 -10.44 22.42 -23.73
N MET A 219 -9.81 21.42 -23.09
CA MET A 219 -8.47 20.94 -23.49
C MET A 219 -8.45 20.33 -24.90
N ARG A 220 -9.53 19.63 -25.28
CA ARG A 220 -9.66 19.05 -26.64
C ARG A 220 -9.89 20.13 -27.70
N GLY A 221 -10.64 21.18 -27.37
CA GLY A 221 -10.88 22.31 -28.27
C GLY A 221 -9.64 23.16 -28.54
N GLY A 222 -8.71 23.24 -27.58
CA GLY A 222 -7.46 24.00 -27.72
C GLY A 222 -6.33 23.31 -28.50
N GLN A 223 -6.51 22.05 -28.92
CA GLN A 223 -5.52 21.30 -29.72
C GLN A 223 -5.79 21.34 -31.24
N ALA A 224 -6.80 22.09 -31.70
CA ALA A 224 -7.17 22.15 -33.12
C ALA A 224 -6.46 23.25 -33.93
N ASP A 225 -5.70 24.15 -33.27
CA ASP A 225 -4.99 25.24 -33.93
C ASP A 225 -3.46 25.05 -33.80
N PHE A 226 -2.89 24.08 -34.50
CA PHE A 226 -1.47 24.03 -34.89
C PHE A 226 -1.29 23.27 -36.21
#